data_AF-A0A5E4SQ57-F1
#
_entry.id   AF-A0A5E4SQ57-F1
#
_cell.length_a   1.000
_cell.length_b   1.000
_cell.length_c   1.000
_cell.angle_alpha   90.00
_cell.angle_beta   90.00
_cell.angle_gamma   90.00
#
_symmetry.space_group_name_H-M   'P 1'
#
loop_
_entity.id
_entity.type
_entity.pdbx_description
1 polymer ?
#
loop_
_entity_poly.entity_id
_entity_poly.type
_entity_poly.pdbx_seq_one_letter_code
_entity_poly.pdbx_strand_id
1 'polypeptide(L)'
;MRTEGILLSAARSRPVPSFAPALLPGARFRPGPLRNLPSPAYLSELLSTGDARSLGVALMMVMRDAFDPSMLEDIPLRRQCNAMRDAVLPRGAMRQRAILECFARGEAKSLGDTLGLLITLLVDHPQRDALRGFAAQLFLRDSEPAEEIRRNPLVAAMLAGLGLFPKAPPPTLSTLQ
;
A
#
# COMPACT_ATOMS: atom_id res chain seq x y z
N MET A 1 -38.37 -10.32 0.03
CA MET A 1 -37.55 -10.17 -1.19
C MET A 1 -36.46 -9.15 -0.89
N ARG A 2 -35.19 -9.57 -0.77
CA ARG A 2 -34.08 -8.71 -0.35
C ARG A 2 -33.30 -8.21 -1.58
N THR A 3 -33.35 -6.91 -1.83
CA THR A 3 -32.72 -6.19 -2.95
C THR A 3 -31.22 -5.92 -2.74
N GLU A 4 -30.63 -6.38 -1.64
CA GLU A 4 -29.26 -6.03 -1.22
C GLU A 4 -28.16 -6.88 -1.88
N GLY A 5 -28.50 -7.94 -2.62
CA GLY A 5 -27.51 -8.88 -3.18
C GLY A 5 -26.90 -8.49 -4.54
N ILE A 6 -27.58 -7.64 -5.33
CA ILE A 6 -27.21 -7.40 -6.73
C ILE A 6 -26.11 -6.34 -6.83
N LEU A 7 -26.19 -5.26 -6.04
CA LEU A 7 -25.21 -4.17 -6.07
C LEU A 7 -23.86 -4.57 -5.46
N LEU A 8 -23.87 -5.42 -4.41
CA LEU A 8 -22.64 -5.92 -3.78
C LEU A 8 -21.89 -6.89 -4.69
N SER A 9 -22.63 -7.72 -5.43
CA SER A 9 -22.07 -8.65 -6.42
C SER A 9 -21.53 -7.90 -7.64
N ALA A 10 -22.26 -6.90 -8.14
CA ALA A 10 -21.81 -6.05 -9.25
C ALA A 10 -20.54 -5.24 -8.91
N ALA A 11 -20.34 -4.87 -7.64
CA ALA A 11 -19.10 -4.22 -7.20
C ALA A 11 -17.90 -5.18 -7.16
N ARG A 12 -18.12 -6.46 -6.86
CA ARG A 12 -17.08 -7.52 -6.84
C ARG A 12 -16.75 -8.06 -8.24
N SER A 13 -17.69 -7.97 -9.17
CA SER A 13 -17.53 -8.42 -10.56
C SER A 13 -16.97 -7.36 -11.50
N ARG A 14 -16.62 -6.16 -11.01
CA ARG A 14 -15.95 -5.17 -11.85
C ARG A 14 -14.56 -5.70 -12.20
N PRO A 15 -14.26 -5.94 -13.49
CA PRO A 15 -12.90 -6.26 -13.89
C PRO A 15 -12.00 -5.12 -13.39
N VAL A 16 -10.88 -5.50 -12.76
CA VAL A 16 -9.81 -4.56 -12.45
C VAL A 16 -9.47 -3.87 -13.77
N PRO A 17 -9.56 -2.53 -13.86
CA PRO A 17 -9.23 -1.85 -15.09
C PRO A 17 -7.79 -2.21 -15.47
N SER A 18 -7.61 -2.80 -16.65
CA SER A 18 -6.31 -3.03 -17.25
C SER A 18 -5.67 -1.66 -17.50
N PHE A 19 -4.85 -1.19 -16.57
CA PHE A 19 -4.07 0.02 -16.76
C PHE A 19 -3.00 -0.28 -17.79
N ALA A 20 -3.09 0.36 -18.96
CA ALA A 20 -1.93 0.49 -19.82
C ALA A 20 -0.89 1.34 -19.05
N PRO A 21 0.33 0.84 -18.79
CA PRO A 21 1.38 1.60 -18.12
C PRO A 21 1.66 2.97 -18.77
N ALA A 22 1.36 3.08 -20.08
CA ALA A 22 1.47 4.30 -20.86
C ALA A 22 0.52 5.45 -20.44
N LEU A 23 -0.54 5.20 -19.65
CA LEU A 23 -1.50 6.22 -19.19
C LEU A 23 -1.11 6.84 -17.82
N LEU A 24 -0.11 6.28 -17.15
CA LEU A 24 0.36 6.73 -15.84
C LEU A 24 1.39 7.88 -15.81
N PRO A 25 2.05 8.31 -16.91
CA PRO A 25 2.96 9.47 -16.86
C PRO A 25 2.26 10.78 -16.46
N GLY A 26 0.93 10.83 -16.55
CA GLY A 26 0.10 11.97 -16.16
C GLY A 26 -0.44 11.94 -14.73
N ALA A 27 -0.21 10.87 -13.97
CA ALA A 27 -0.60 10.79 -12.57
C ALA A 27 0.36 11.63 -11.72
N ARG A 28 0.29 12.96 -11.87
CA ARG A 28 0.98 13.92 -11.01
C ARG A 28 0.34 13.86 -9.62
N PHE A 29 0.67 12.84 -8.84
CA PHE A 29 0.31 12.77 -7.45
C PHE A 29 0.79 14.03 -6.75
N ARG A 30 0.05 14.47 -5.73
CA ARG A 30 0.22 15.80 -5.13
C ARG A 30 1.67 16.01 -4.68
N PRO A 31 2.39 17.01 -5.21
CA PRO A 31 3.63 17.47 -4.61
C PRO A 31 3.30 18.23 -3.31
N GLY A 32 4.01 17.94 -2.23
CA GLY A 32 3.84 18.61 -0.94
C GLY A 32 3.97 17.66 0.26
N PRO A 33 3.91 18.16 1.50
CA PRO A 33 4.02 17.30 2.68
C PRO A 33 2.81 16.35 2.78
N LEU A 34 3.05 15.16 3.31
CA LEU A 34 2.02 14.21 3.71
C LEU A 34 1.09 14.90 4.73
N ARG A 35 -0.20 14.99 4.44
CA ARG A 35 -1.15 15.75 5.26
C ARG A 35 -1.51 15.07 6.57
N ASN A 36 -1.54 13.73 6.55
CA ASN A 36 -2.11 12.92 7.62
C ASN A 36 -1.07 11.93 8.17
N LEU A 37 0.16 12.39 8.36
CA LEU A 37 1.15 11.59 9.09
C LEU A 37 0.73 11.48 10.55
N PRO A 38 0.68 10.26 11.12
CA PRO A 38 0.48 10.11 12.55
C PRO A 38 1.60 10.79 13.34
N SER A 39 1.25 11.35 14.50
CA SER A 39 2.23 12.00 15.37
C SER A 39 3.19 10.98 16.00
N PRO A 40 4.40 11.38 16.42
CA PRO A 40 5.31 10.50 17.13
C PRO A 40 4.71 9.87 18.39
N ALA A 41 3.85 10.61 19.11
CA ALA A 41 3.14 10.10 20.29
C ALA A 41 2.19 8.95 19.93
N TYR A 42 1.42 9.12 18.85
CA TYR A 42 0.54 8.06 18.34
C TYR A 42 1.34 6.82 17.91
N LEU A 43 2.49 7.00 17.25
CA LEU A 43 3.34 5.87 16.84
C LEU A 43 3.92 5.12 18.04
N SER A 44 4.34 5.84 19.08
CA SER A 44 4.81 5.22 20.32
C SER A 44 3.70 4.44 21.03
N GLU A 45 2.48 5.00 21.10
CA GLU A 45 1.32 4.29 21.64
C GLU A 45 1.01 3.04 20.81
N LEU A 46 1.01 3.16 19.48
CA LEU A 46 0.76 2.04 18.56
C LEU A 46 1.75 0.88 18.78
N LEU A 47 3.04 1.19 18.90
CA LEU A 47 4.08 0.20 19.19
C LEU A 47 3.89 -0.45 20.57
N SER A 48 3.42 0.33 21.56
CA SER A 48 3.16 -0.19 22.91
C SER A 48 1.99 -1.16 22.98
N THR A 49 1.06 -1.12 22.02
CA THR A 49 -0.08 -2.05 21.97
C THR A 49 0.31 -3.49 21.68
N GLY A 50 1.47 -3.72 21.07
CA GLY A 50 1.87 -5.04 20.58
C GLY A 50 1.10 -5.52 19.34
N ASP A 51 0.15 -4.76 18.79
CA ASP A 51 -0.65 -5.19 17.64
C ASP A 51 0.08 -4.95 16.31
N ALA A 52 0.70 -6.02 15.80
CA ALA A 52 1.37 -6.03 14.50
C ALA A 52 0.46 -5.54 13.35
N ARG A 53 -0.83 -5.90 13.35
CA ARG A 53 -1.77 -5.50 12.29
C ARG A 53 -2.07 -4.00 12.35
N SER A 54 -2.06 -3.41 13.55
CA SER A 54 -2.22 -1.96 13.70
C SER A 54 -1.09 -1.19 13.03
N LEU A 55 0.15 -1.69 13.06
CA LEU A 55 1.28 -1.10 12.32
C LEU A 55 1.05 -1.17 10.80
N GLY A 56 0.57 -2.31 10.31
CA GLY A 56 0.20 -2.49 8.90
C GLY A 56 -0.91 -1.52 8.46
N VAL A 57 -1.94 -1.36 9.29
CA VAL A 57 -3.04 -0.40 9.07
C VAL A 57 -2.52 1.03 9.01
N ALA A 58 -1.63 1.44 9.92
CA ALA A 58 -1.04 2.77 9.91
C ALA A 58 -0.27 3.04 8.61
N LEU A 59 0.52 2.07 8.13
CA LEU A 59 1.19 2.16 6.84
C LEU A 59 0.18 2.28 5.68
N MET A 60 -0.85 1.44 5.64
CA MET A 60 -1.88 1.49 4.59
C MET A 60 -2.64 2.82 4.56
N MET A 61 -2.90 3.44 5.73
CA MET A 61 -3.54 4.76 5.80
C MET A 61 -2.68 5.85 5.18
N VAL A 62 -1.40 5.92 5.54
CA VAL A 62 -0.48 6.94 5.00
C VAL A 62 -0.27 6.75 3.50
N MET A 63 -0.11 5.49 3.06
CA MET A 63 0.01 5.15 1.64
C MET A 63 -1.24 5.54 0.85
N ARG A 64 -2.43 5.29 1.39
CA ARG A 64 -3.70 5.67 0.76
C ARG A 64 -3.77 7.19 0.51
N ASP A 65 -3.34 7.97 1.49
CA ASP A 65 -3.38 9.43 1.40
C ASP A 65 -2.35 9.99 0.43
N ALA A 66 -1.19 9.34 0.29
CA ALA A 66 -0.20 9.67 -0.73
C ALA A 66 -0.75 9.45 -2.15
N PHE A 67 -1.45 8.33 -2.37
CA PHE A 67 -2.09 8.02 -3.64
C PHE A 67 -3.42 8.75 -3.89
N ASP A 68 -3.64 9.93 -3.29
CA ASP A 68 -4.87 10.69 -3.50
C ASP A 68 -4.90 11.37 -4.89
N PRO A 69 -5.80 10.97 -5.80
CA PRO A 69 -5.84 11.49 -7.17
C PRO A 69 -6.67 12.80 -7.26
N SER A 70 -6.93 13.48 -6.14
CA SER A 70 -7.80 14.67 -6.10
C SER A 70 -7.33 15.81 -7.00
N MET A 71 -6.03 15.89 -7.28
CA MET A 71 -5.42 16.88 -8.17
C MET A 71 -5.52 16.52 -9.67
N LEU A 72 -6.01 15.33 -10.02
CA LEU A 72 -6.21 14.97 -11.43
C LEU A 72 -7.47 15.65 -11.97
N GLU A 73 -7.31 16.47 -13.00
CA GLU A 73 -8.43 17.19 -13.64
C GLU A 73 -9.34 16.23 -14.43
N ASP A 74 -8.75 15.25 -15.11
CA ASP A 74 -9.46 14.20 -15.85
C ASP A 74 -10.32 13.33 -14.90
N ILE A 75 -11.64 13.45 -15.03
CA ILE A 75 -12.62 12.76 -14.18
C ILE A 75 -12.59 11.24 -14.40
N PRO A 76 -12.66 10.70 -15.63
CA PRO A 76 -12.45 9.28 -15.90
C PRO A 76 -11.18 8.72 -15.26
N LEU A 77 -10.03 9.37 -15.46
CA LEU A 77 -8.75 8.92 -14.92
C LEU A 77 -8.76 8.96 -13.38
N ARG A 78 -9.26 10.05 -12.78
CA ARG A 78 -9.41 10.18 -11.33
C ARG A 78 -10.27 9.07 -10.73
N ARG A 79 -11.35 8.65 -11.41
CA ARG A 79 -12.20 7.53 -10.96
C ARG A 79 -11.45 6.20 -11.03
N GLN A 80 -10.67 5.97 -12.08
CA GLN A 80 -9.85 4.76 -12.22
C GLN A 80 -8.78 4.69 -11.13
N CYS A 81 -8.03 5.78 -10.90
CA CYS A 81 -7.04 5.84 -9.82
C CYS A 81 -7.66 5.59 -8.43
N ASN A 82 -8.86 6.14 -8.18
CA ASN A 82 -9.59 5.86 -6.95
C ASN A 82 -9.96 4.38 -6.81
N ALA A 83 -10.48 3.75 -7.87
CA ALA A 83 -10.86 2.33 -7.84
C ALA A 83 -9.63 1.43 -7.60
N MET A 84 -8.51 1.71 -8.28
CA MET A 84 -7.24 1.03 -8.08
C MET A 84 -6.76 1.14 -6.64
N ARG A 85 -6.71 2.37 -6.10
CA ARG A 85 -6.33 2.62 -4.71
C ARG A 85 -7.25 1.89 -3.75
N ASP A 86 -8.56 1.97 -3.94
CA ASP A 86 -9.56 1.39 -3.02
C ASP A 86 -9.55 -0.14 -3.00
N ALA A 87 -9.08 -0.78 -4.08
CA ALA A 87 -8.97 -2.23 -4.16
C ALA A 87 -7.88 -2.80 -3.23
N VAL A 88 -6.74 -2.10 -3.09
CA VAL A 88 -5.60 -2.56 -2.28
C VAL A 88 -5.49 -1.80 -0.95
N LEU A 89 -5.84 -0.53 -0.94
CA LEU A 89 -5.73 0.37 0.21
C LEU A 89 -7.11 0.91 0.61
N PRO A 90 -8.09 0.05 0.96
CA PRO A 90 -9.45 0.50 1.23
C PRO A 90 -9.54 1.49 2.38
N ARG A 91 -10.62 2.26 2.42
CA ARG A 91 -10.89 3.18 3.53
C ARG A 91 -11.33 2.41 4.78
N GLY A 92 -10.72 2.74 5.92
CA GLY A 92 -11.14 2.28 7.24
C GLY A 92 -10.38 1.05 7.75
N ALA A 93 -10.03 1.09 9.04
CA ALA A 93 -9.14 0.12 9.68
C ALA A 93 -9.63 -1.33 9.58
N MET A 94 -10.95 -1.58 9.70
CA MET A 94 -11.50 -2.94 9.57
C MET A 94 -11.27 -3.54 8.19
N ARG A 95 -11.48 -2.76 7.11
CA ARG A 95 -11.26 -3.23 5.74
C ARG A 95 -9.78 -3.42 5.44
N GLN A 96 -8.94 -2.54 5.98
CA GLN A 96 -7.49 -2.65 5.86
C GLN A 96 -6.96 -3.90 6.57
N ARG A 97 -7.45 -4.20 7.78
CA ARG A 97 -7.16 -5.48 8.48
C ARG A 97 -7.58 -6.69 7.65
N ALA A 98 -8.78 -6.67 7.08
CA ALA A 98 -9.25 -7.76 6.21
C ALA A 98 -8.34 -7.95 4.98
N ILE A 99 -7.87 -6.86 4.35
CA ILE A 99 -6.91 -6.95 3.25
C ILE A 99 -5.57 -7.55 3.73
N LEU A 100 -5.02 -7.10 4.86
CA LEU A 100 -3.80 -7.68 5.43
C LEU A 100 -3.95 -9.20 5.66
N GLU A 101 -5.10 -9.64 6.17
CA GLU A 101 -5.42 -11.06 6.36
C GLU A 101 -5.50 -11.82 5.02
N CYS A 102 -6.16 -11.27 4.00
CA CYS A 102 -6.20 -11.87 2.67
C CYS A 102 -4.80 -12.07 2.08
N PHE A 103 -3.91 -11.09 2.23
CA PHE A 103 -2.51 -11.22 1.78
C PHE A 103 -1.73 -12.24 2.61
N ALA A 104 -1.91 -12.26 3.93
CA ALA A 104 -1.25 -13.24 4.81
C ALA A 104 -1.66 -14.69 4.47
N ARG A 105 -2.90 -14.90 4.03
CA ARG A 105 -3.42 -16.22 3.62
C ARG A 105 -3.13 -16.58 2.17
N GLY A 106 -2.53 -15.68 1.38
CA GLY A 106 -2.31 -15.90 -0.05
C GLY A 106 -3.60 -15.88 -0.90
N GLU A 107 -4.69 -15.36 -0.36
CA GLU A 107 -6.01 -15.27 -1.01
C GLU A 107 -6.13 -14.02 -1.92
N ALA A 108 -5.20 -13.06 -1.79
CA ALA A 108 -5.19 -11.80 -2.53
C ALA A 108 -4.64 -11.90 -3.98
N LYS A 109 -4.71 -13.08 -4.63
CA LYS A 109 -4.19 -13.28 -6.01
C LYS A 109 -4.78 -12.30 -7.01
N SER A 110 -6.08 -12.01 -6.92
CA SER A 110 -6.79 -11.06 -7.79
C SER A 110 -6.38 -9.61 -7.59
N LEU A 111 -5.64 -9.28 -6.52
CA LEU A 111 -5.13 -7.95 -6.24
C LEU A 111 -3.67 -7.77 -6.68
N GLY A 112 -3.02 -8.82 -7.18
CA GLY A 112 -1.59 -8.84 -7.51
C GLY A 112 -1.20 -7.76 -8.53
N ASP A 113 -1.90 -7.70 -9.66
CA ASP A 113 -1.61 -6.72 -10.72
C ASP A 113 -1.82 -5.28 -10.23
N THR A 114 -2.91 -5.03 -9.51
CA THR A 114 -3.21 -3.73 -8.90
C THR A 114 -2.13 -3.31 -7.91
N LEU A 115 -1.66 -4.25 -7.08
CA LEU A 115 -0.56 -3.99 -6.15
C LEU A 115 0.73 -3.70 -6.92
N GLY A 116 1.09 -4.50 -7.93
CA GLY A 116 2.28 -4.28 -8.74
C GLY A 116 2.29 -2.89 -9.40
N LEU A 117 1.12 -2.43 -9.85
CA LEU A 117 0.97 -1.09 -10.40
C LEU A 117 1.17 0.01 -9.34
N LEU A 118 0.55 -0.14 -8.17
CA LEU A 118 0.75 0.80 -7.05
C LEU A 118 2.22 0.87 -6.62
N ILE A 119 2.92 -0.28 -6.56
CA ILE A 119 4.35 -0.31 -6.23
C ILE A 119 5.18 0.36 -7.33
N THR A 120 4.84 0.16 -8.60
CA THR A 120 5.51 0.84 -9.71
C THR A 120 5.36 2.36 -9.60
N LEU A 121 4.14 2.84 -9.32
CA LEU A 121 3.86 4.26 -9.09
C LEU A 121 4.56 4.82 -7.86
N LEU A 122 4.81 3.98 -6.84
CA LEU A 122 5.49 4.39 -5.62
C LEU A 122 6.95 4.76 -5.87
N VAL A 123 7.62 4.11 -6.83
CA VAL A 123 9.05 4.30 -7.12
C VAL A 123 9.35 5.74 -7.52
N ASP A 124 8.47 6.35 -8.30
CA ASP A 124 8.60 7.72 -8.80
C ASP A 124 7.71 8.71 -8.04
N HIS A 125 7.16 8.31 -6.89
CA HIS A 125 6.22 9.13 -6.14
C HIS A 125 6.92 10.36 -5.53
N PRO A 126 6.37 11.59 -5.69
CA PRO A 126 7.03 12.82 -5.20
C PRO A 126 7.20 12.85 -3.68
N GLN A 127 6.42 12.07 -2.95
CA GLN A 127 6.49 11.96 -1.48
C GLN A 127 7.23 10.70 -1.01
N ARG A 128 7.90 9.96 -1.89
CA ARG A 128 8.52 8.66 -1.57
C ARG A 128 9.48 8.75 -0.40
N ASP A 129 10.32 9.78 -0.33
CA ASP A 129 11.27 9.94 0.78
C ASP A 129 10.59 10.20 2.13
N ALA A 130 9.50 10.98 2.13
CA ALA A 130 8.71 11.22 3.34
C ALA A 130 8.02 9.93 3.82
N LEU A 131 7.46 9.15 2.88
CA LEU A 131 6.87 7.84 3.16
C LEU A 131 7.92 6.84 3.67
N ARG A 132 9.12 6.86 3.07
CA ARG A 132 10.25 6.04 3.51
C ARG A 132 10.68 6.39 4.92
N GLY A 133 10.79 7.68 5.25
CA GLY A 133 11.12 8.15 6.60
C GLY A 133 10.07 7.72 7.63
N PHE A 134 8.79 7.82 7.30
CA PHE A 134 7.71 7.34 8.15
C PHE A 134 7.79 5.82 8.38
N ALA A 135 7.91 5.04 7.31
CA ALA A 135 8.00 3.59 7.42
C ALA A 135 9.27 3.14 8.16
N ALA A 136 10.40 3.84 8.01
CA ALA A 136 11.61 3.58 8.79
C ALA A 136 11.36 3.74 10.30
N GLN A 137 10.60 4.77 10.71
CA GLN A 137 10.27 4.98 12.13
C GLN A 137 9.40 3.86 12.72
N LEU A 138 8.57 3.22 11.91
CA LEU A 138 7.69 2.13 12.35
C LEU A 138 8.36 0.75 12.32
N PHE A 139 9.13 0.46 11.27
CA PHE A 139 9.52 -0.91 10.93
C PHE A 139 11.03 -1.21 11.05
N LEU A 140 11.86 -0.20 11.33
CA LEU A 140 13.28 -0.39 11.64
C LEU A 140 13.57 -0.34 13.15
N ARG A 141 12.54 -0.20 13.98
CA ARG A 141 12.67 -0.38 15.43
C ARG A 141 12.70 -1.88 15.72
N ASP A 142 13.61 -2.28 16.61
CA ASP A 142 13.69 -3.66 17.11
C ASP A 142 12.47 -3.94 18.00
N SER A 143 11.39 -4.39 17.38
CA SER A 143 10.14 -4.73 18.07
C SER A 143 9.49 -5.93 17.39
N GLU A 144 9.03 -6.89 18.19
CA GLU A 144 8.37 -8.10 17.71
C GLU A 144 7.16 -7.81 16.79
N PRO A 145 6.27 -6.83 17.07
CA PRO A 145 5.15 -6.53 16.18
C PRO A 145 5.60 -6.01 14.81
N ALA A 146 6.70 -5.25 14.76
CA ALA A 146 7.28 -4.77 13.50
C ALA A 146 7.90 -5.92 12.70
N GLU A 147 8.59 -6.84 13.37
CA GLU A 147 9.13 -8.05 12.74
C GLU A 147 8.02 -8.93 12.16
N GLU A 148 6.95 -9.16 12.93
CA GLU A 148 5.80 -9.97 12.51
C GLU A 148 5.13 -9.38 11.26
N ILE A 149 4.74 -8.11 11.31
CA ILE A 149 3.96 -7.50 10.23
C ILE A 149 4.77 -7.34 8.93
N ARG A 150 6.10 -7.23 9.00
CA ARG A 150 6.98 -7.18 7.81
C ARG A 150 6.92 -8.46 6.99
N ARG A 151 6.53 -9.59 7.58
CA ARG A 151 6.33 -10.86 6.87
C ARG A 151 5.03 -10.88 6.06
N ASN A 152 4.11 -9.94 6.30
CA ASN A 152 2.90 -9.80 5.50
C ASN A 152 3.28 -9.39 4.06
N PRO A 153 2.85 -10.13 3.02
CA PRO A 153 3.26 -9.85 1.64
C PRO A 153 2.92 -8.44 1.14
N LEU A 154 1.78 -7.87 1.57
CA LEU A 154 1.41 -6.50 1.20
C LEU A 154 2.34 -5.48 1.84
N VAL A 155 2.65 -5.66 3.12
CA VAL A 155 3.56 -4.77 3.86
C VAL A 155 4.97 -4.90 3.30
N ALA A 156 5.43 -6.12 3.04
CA ALA A 156 6.72 -6.37 2.40
C ALA A 156 6.84 -5.66 1.05
N ALA A 157 5.82 -5.76 0.19
CA ALA A 157 5.80 -5.10 -1.11
C ALA A 157 5.84 -3.57 -0.99
N MET A 158 5.07 -2.98 -0.07
CA MET A 158 5.08 -1.52 0.17
C MET A 158 6.46 -1.05 0.65
N LEU A 159 7.04 -1.72 1.63
CA LEU A 159 8.37 -1.38 2.16
C LEU A 159 9.47 -1.56 1.10
N ALA A 160 9.36 -2.56 0.22
CA ALA A 160 10.25 -2.74 -0.92
C ALA A 160 10.12 -1.58 -1.92
N GLY A 161 8.90 -1.16 -2.26
CA GLY A 161 8.66 0.00 -3.12
C GLY A 161 9.21 1.31 -2.52
N LEU A 162 9.17 1.45 -1.19
CA LEU A 162 9.80 2.56 -0.46
C LEU A 162 11.34 2.47 -0.39
N GLY A 163 11.95 1.36 -0.81
CA GLY A 163 13.39 1.15 -0.74
C GLY A 163 13.92 0.91 0.67
N LEU A 164 13.11 0.31 1.55
CA LEU A 164 13.50 -0.04 2.93
C LEU A 164 14.05 -1.45 3.09
N PHE A 165 13.92 -2.30 2.07
CA PHE A 165 14.66 -3.56 2.02
C PHE A 165 15.86 -3.43 1.10
N PRO A 166 17.00 -4.03 1.45
CA PRO A 166 18.14 -4.07 0.56
C PRO A 166 17.72 -4.79 -0.72
N LYS A 167 18.06 -4.19 -1.87
CA LYS A 167 18.19 -4.94 -3.13
C LYS A 167 19.09 -6.12 -2.80
N ALA A 168 18.60 -7.35 -2.97
CA ALA A 168 19.43 -8.53 -2.74
C ALA A 168 20.78 -8.29 -3.43
N PRO A 169 21.92 -8.50 -2.74
CA PRO A 169 23.21 -8.39 -3.38
C PRO A 169 23.17 -9.28 -4.64
N PRO A 170 23.72 -8.82 -5.78
CA PRO A 170 23.78 -9.66 -6.97
C PRO A 170 24.37 -11.00 -6.57
N PRO A 171 23.83 -12.14 -7.06
CA PRO A 171 24.38 -13.43 -6.73
C PRO A 171 25.87 -13.37 -7.05
N THR A 172 26.71 -13.50 -6.03
CA THR A 172 28.14 -13.70 -6.23
C THR A 172 28.24 -14.98 -7.04
N LEU A 173 28.54 -14.83 -8.33
CA LEU A 173 28.98 -15.93 -9.17
C LEU A 173 30.22 -16.48 -8.48
N SER A 174 30.03 -17.54 -7.68
CA SER A 174 31.11 -18.40 -7.26
C SER A 174 31.65 -19.03 -8.53
N THR A 175 32.66 -18.38 -9.10
CA THR A 175 33.53 -18.97 -10.11
C THR A 175 34.21 -20.16 -9.42
N LEU A 176 33.63 -21.34 -9.61
CA LEU A 176 34.28 -22.60 -9.28
C LEU A 176 35.59 -22.67 -10.07
N GLN A 177 36.69 -22.81 -9.33
CA GLN A 177 38.02 -23.11 -9.84
C GLN A 177 38.06 -24.49 -10.50
#